data_AF-A0A941W4M0-F1
#
_entry.id   AF-A0A941W4M0-F1
#
_cell.length_a   1.000
_cell.length_b   1.000
_cell.length_c   1.000
_cell.angle_alpha   90.00
_cell.angle_beta   90.00
_cell.angle_gamma   90.00
#
_symmetry.space_group_name_H-M   'P 1'
#
loop_
_entity.id
_entity.type
_entity.pdbx_description
1 polymer ?
#
loop_
_entity_poly.entity_id
_entity_poly.type
_entity_poly.pdbx_seq_one_letter_code
_entity_poly.pdbx_strand_id
1 'polypeptide(L)'
;MGVYLASLILIGVAGRLARKENSPADFYLSGRGMGLFVLFLTLYATQYSGNTLIGMAGSSYRQGYLFLVSVIFMMSVIGAYLIYDPVDKVRNLPIF
;
A
#
# COMPACT_ATOMS: atom_id res chain seq x y z
N MET A 1 -9.13 -19.05 7.17
CA MET A 1 -9.75 -18.13 6.18
C MET A 1 -10.89 -17.31 6.78
N GLY A 2 -11.92 -17.93 7.39
CA GLY A 2 -13.05 -17.17 7.97
C GLY A 2 -12.66 -16.11 9.01
N VAL A 3 -11.78 -16.45 9.95
CA VAL A 3 -11.26 -15.49 10.95
C VAL A 3 -10.52 -14.32 10.30
N TYR A 4 -9.73 -14.58 9.26
CA TYR A 4 -9.01 -13.55 8.53
C TYR A 4 -9.98 -12.58 7.83
N LEU A 5 -10.96 -13.09 7.08
CA LEU A 5 -11.96 -12.25 6.42
C LEU A 5 -12.81 -11.46 7.41
N ALA A 6 -13.23 -12.09 8.52
CA ALA A 6 -13.95 -11.41 9.59
C ALA A 6 -13.11 -10.28 10.19
N SER A 7 -11.81 -10.49 10.40
CA SER A 7 -10.91 -9.45 10.92
C SER A 7 -10.80 -8.25 9.97
N LEU A 8 -10.71 -8.47 8.65
CA LEU A 8 -10.68 -7.39 7.66
C LEU A 8 -11.97 -6.55 7.68
N ILE A 9 -13.13 -7.22 7.78
CA ILE A 9 -14.43 -6.55 7.86
C ILE A 9 -14.51 -5.74 9.15
N LEU A 10 -14.11 -6.32 10.29
CA LEU A 10 -14.11 -5.63 11.59
C LEU A 10 -13.23 -4.39 11.57
N ILE A 11 -12.03 -4.46 10.99
CA ILE A 11 -11.12 -3.32 10.85
C ILE A 11 -11.75 -2.23 9.95
N GLY A 12 -12.37 -2.63 8.83
CA GLY A 12 -13.06 -1.69 7.94
C GLY A 12 -14.25 -0.98 8.58
N VAL A 13 -15.06 -1.71 9.36
CA VAL A 13 -16.19 -1.14 10.12
C VAL A 13 -15.67 -0.22 11.23
N ALA A 14 -14.65 -0.63 11.98
CA ALA A 14 -14.04 0.20 13.00
C ALA A 14 -13.48 1.51 12.41
N GLY A 15 -12.79 1.45 11.26
CA GLY A 15 -12.31 2.63 10.54
C GLY A 15 -13.45 3.55 10.07
N ARG A 16 -14.57 2.98 9.61
CA ARG A 16 -15.76 3.77 9.23
C ARG A 16 -16.39 4.48 10.43
N LEU A 17 -16.44 3.83 11.58
CA LEU A 17 -16.98 4.41 12.83
C LEU A 17 -16.04 5.46 13.43
N ALA A 18 -14.72 5.33 13.21
CA ALA A 18 -13.71 6.27 13.69
C ALA A 18 -13.53 7.51 12.81
N ARG A 19 -14.18 7.57 11.64
CA ARG A 19 -14.15 8.72 10.72
C ARG A 19 -14.69 9.97 11.43
N LYS A 20 -13.94 11.08 11.34
CA LYS A 20 -14.32 12.36 11.98
C LYS A 20 -15.01 13.32 11.00
N GLU A 21 -14.65 13.29 9.72
CA GLU A 21 -15.27 14.13 8.69
C GLU A 21 -15.67 13.35 7.44
N ASN A 22 -16.72 13.81 6.76
CA ASN A 22 -17.11 13.33 5.45
C ASN A 22 -16.44 14.15 4.33
N SER A 23 -15.14 14.41 4.46
CA SER A 23 -14.36 15.06 3.41
C SER A 23 -13.55 14.02 2.61
N PRO A 24 -13.32 14.24 1.30
CA PRO A 24 -12.44 13.39 0.50
C PRO A 24 -11.02 13.32 1.07
N ALA A 25 -10.53 14.42 1.65
CA ALA A 25 -9.23 14.47 2.30
C ALA A 25 -9.16 13.56 3.53
N ASP A 26 -10.21 13.50 4.36
CA ASP A 26 -10.27 12.58 5.51
C ASP A 26 -10.34 11.11 5.05
N PHE A 27 -10.95 10.84 3.89
CA PHE A 27 -11.03 9.49 3.33
C PHE A 27 -9.71 8.98 2.71
N TYR A 28 -9.03 9.82 1.92
CA TYR A 28 -7.81 9.39 1.21
C TYR A 28 -6.53 9.56 2.04
N LEU A 29 -6.47 10.55 2.95
CA LEU A 29 -5.27 10.87 3.71
C LEU A 29 -5.42 10.58 5.21
N SER A 30 -6.56 10.06 5.68
CA SER A 30 -6.88 9.92 7.10
C SER A 30 -6.63 11.24 7.85
N GLY A 31 -7.04 12.37 7.25
CA GLY A 31 -6.83 13.70 7.83
C GLY A 31 -5.35 14.10 7.94
N ARG A 32 -4.50 13.64 7.02
CA ARG A 32 -3.01 13.78 7.03
C ARG A 32 -2.29 12.87 8.05
N GLY A 33 -2.98 11.88 8.62
CA GLY A 33 -2.46 10.98 9.65
C GLY A 33 -1.78 9.70 9.15
N MET A 34 -1.83 9.39 7.86
CA MET A 34 -1.19 8.20 7.31
C MET A 34 0.32 8.38 7.27
N GLY A 35 1.01 7.88 8.31
CA GLY A 35 2.46 7.97 8.43
C GLY A 35 3.19 7.22 7.32
N LEU A 36 4.45 7.59 7.06
CA LEU A 36 5.29 7.07 5.97
C LEU A 36 5.43 5.54 6.00
N PHE A 37 5.48 4.95 7.19
CA PHE A 37 5.53 3.49 7.36
C PHE A 37 4.25 2.80 6.89
N VAL A 38 3.07 3.32 7.27
CA VAL A 38 1.77 2.78 6.84
C VAL A 38 1.60 2.96 5.34
N LEU A 39 2.00 4.12 4.81
CA LEU A 39 2.02 4.39 3.37
C LEU A 39 2.90 3.40 2.61
N PHE A 40 4.11 3.15 3.09
CA PHE A 40 5.01 2.16 2.51
C PHE A 40 4.38 0.76 2.47
N LEU A 41 3.77 0.32 3.58
CA LEU A 41 3.09 -0.98 3.65
C LEU A 41 1.89 -1.06 2.69
N THR A 42 1.11 0.01 2.55
CA THR A 42 0.00 0.06 1.59
C THR A 42 0.47 -0.01 0.15
N LEU A 43 1.52 0.73 -0.21
CA LEU A 43 2.12 0.69 -1.54
C LEU A 43 2.73 -0.70 -1.82
N TYR A 44 3.37 -1.31 -0.82
CA TYR A 44 3.87 -2.67 -0.90
C TYR A 44 2.74 -3.68 -1.17
N ALA A 45 1.68 -3.66 -0.36
CA ALA A 45 0.55 -4.57 -0.51
C ALA A 45 -0.16 -4.42 -1.87
N THR A 46 -0.20 -3.21 -2.43
CA THR A 46 -0.75 -2.95 -3.76
C THR A 46 0.08 -3.60 -4.86
N GLN A 47 1.42 -3.48 -4.79
CA GLN A 47 2.31 -4.07 -5.79
C GLN A 47 2.45 -5.59 -5.64
N TYR A 48 2.39 -6.11 -4.42
CA TYR A 48 2.52 -7.54 -4.11
C TYR A 48 1.19 -8.10 -3.60
N SER A 49 0.30 -8.41 -4.55
CA SER A 49 -0.98 -9.06 -4.27
C SER A 49 -0.92 -10.57 -4.52
N GLY A 50 -2.03 -11.27 -4.28
CA GLY A 50 -2.15 -12.71 -4.56
C GLY A 50 -1.85 -13.09 -6.01
N ASN A 51 -2.17 -12.22 -6.98
CA ASN A 51 -1.85 -12.43 -8.39
C ASN A 51 -0.33 -12.47 -8.63
N THR A 52 0.39 -11.56 -7.97
CA THR A 52 1.84 -11.53 -7.99
C THR A 52 2.37 -12.82 -7.34
N LEU A 53 1.94 -13.20 -6.13
CA LEU A 53 2.45 -14.39 -5.45
C LEU A 53 2.32 -15.70 -6.26
N ILE A 54 1.18 -15.94 -6.91
CA ILE A 54 0.96 -17.14 -7.73
C ILE A 54 1.76 -17.08 -9.04
N GLY A 55 1.75 -15.93 -9.74
CA GLY A 55 2.50 -15.75 -10.98
C GLY A 55 4.02 -15.77 -10.79
N MET A 56 4.49 -15.20 -9.68
CA MET A 56 5.89 -15.17 -9.26
C MET A 56 6.42 -16.56 -8.90
N ALA A 57 5.63 -17.37 -8.19
CA ALA A 57 5.99 -18.74 -7.88
C ALA A 57 6.18 -19.57 -9.17
N GLY A 58 5.26 -19.45 -10.12
CA GLY A 58 5.36 -20.12 -11.42
C GLY A 58 6.54 -19.64 -12.28
N SER A 59 6.85 -18.34 -12.28
CA SER A 59 8.02 -17.81 -12.98
C SER A 59 9.34 -18.19 -12.29
N SER A 60 9.40 -18.21 -10.96
CA SER A 60 10.58 -18.63 -10.20
C SER A 60 10.88 -20.11 -10.39
N TYR A 61 9.84 -20.94 -10.53
CA TYR A 61 10.00 -22.36 -10.89
C TYR A 61 10.70 -22.55 -12.25
N ARG A 62 10.46 -21.64 -13.21
CA ARG A 62 11.05 -21.73 -14.57
C ARG A 62 12.38 -20.98 -14.72
N GLN A 63 12.55 -19.84 -14.07
CA GLN A 63 13.68 -18.92 -14.26
C GLN A 63 14.68 -18.92 -13.08
N GLY A 64 14.35 -19.62 -11.98
CA GLY A 64 15.18 -19.64 -10.79
C GLY A 64 15.31 -18.28 -10.09
N TYR A 65 16.44 -18.04 -9.45
CA TYR A 65 16.69 -16.85 -8.62
C TYR A 65 16.75 -15.52 -9.38
N LEU A 66 16.87 -15.52 -10.72
CA LEU A 66 16.82 -14.29 -11.53
C LEU A 66 15.52 -13.51 -11.33
N PHE A 67 14.44 -14.20 -10.98
CA PHE A 67 13.17 -13.57 -10.70
C PHE A 67 13.18 -12.66 -9.44
N LEU A 68 14.09 -12.88 -8.48
CA LEU A 68 14.25 -12.01 -7.30
C LEU A 68 14.70 -10.59 -7.68
N VAL A 69 15.40 -10.42 -8.80
CA VAL A 69 15.83 -9.11 -9.30
C VAL A 69 14.62 -8.25 -9.66
N SER A 70 13.57 -8.84 -10.23
CA SER A 70 12.31 -8.17 -10.53
C SER A 70 11.63 -7.62 -9.28
N VAL A 71 11.73 -8.34 -8.15
CA VAL A 71 11.18 -7.88 -6.86
C VAL A 71 11.92 -6.64 -6.38
N ILE A 72 13.25 -6.64 -6.44
CA ILE A 72 14.07 -5.47 -6.03
C ILE A 72 13.77 -4.28 -6.94
N PHE A 73 13.65 -4.51 -8.25
CA PHE A 73 13.34 -3.46 -9.23
C PHE A 73 11.94 -2.84 -9.00
N MET A 74 10.93 -3.66 -8.68
CA MET A 74 9.58 -3.18 -8.35
C MET A 74 9.55 -2.43 -7.00
N MET A 75 10.36 -2.84 -6.01
CA MET A 75 10.50 -2.11 -4.74
C MET A 75 11.16 -0.74 -4.92
N SER A 76 12.14 -0.63 -5.83
CA SER A 76 12.75 0.66 -6.16
C SER A 76 11.77 1.64 -6.79
N VAL A 77 10.66 1.19 -7.39
CA VAL A 77 9.59 2.09 -7.88
C VAL A 77 8.90 2.81 -6.72
N ILE A 78 8.64 2.12 -5.61
CA ILE A 78 8.08 2.73 -4.39
C ILE A 78 9.07 3.75 -3.81
N GLY A 79 10.36 3.38 -3.73
CA GLY A 79 11.42 4.30 -3.31
C GLY A 79 11.53 5.54 -4.21
N ALA A 80 11.47 5.36 -5.53
CA ALA A 80 11.50 6.45 -6.50
C ALA A 80 10.27 7.37 -6.36
N TYR A 81 9.08 6.81 -6.15
CA TYR A 81 7.86 7.60 -5.89
C TYR A 81 8.00 8.48 -4.63
N LEU A 82 8.54 7.92 -3.55
CA LEU A 82 8.77 8.65 -2.29
C LEU A 82 9.87 9.71 -2.41
N ILE A 83 10.83 9.55 -3.32
CA ILE A 83 11.89 10.53 -3.60
C ILE A 83 11.38 11.65 -4.52
N TYR A 84 10.59 11.31 -5.54
CA TYR A 84 10.08 12.26 -6.54
C TYR A 84 9.10 13.26 -5.91
N ASP A 85 8.12 12.76 -5.14
CA ASP A 85 7.21 13.57 -4.34
C ASP A 85 7.31 13.15 -2.88
N PRO A 86 8.25 13.74 -2.11
CA PRO A 86 8.33 13.47 -0.69
C PRO A 86 7.00 13.85 -0.05
N VAL A 87 6.50 12.97 0.80
CA VAL A 87 5.18 13.06 1.46
C VAL A 87 4.94 14.43 2.09
N ASP A 88 6.00 15.11 2.53
CA ASP A 88 5.99 16.45 3.13
C ASP A 88 5.59 17.57 2.14
N LYS A 89 5.88 17.42 0.84
CA LYS A 89 5.48 18.37 -0.20
C LYS A 89 3.99 18.25 -0.53
N VAL A 90 3.51 17.01 -0.68
CA VAL A 90 2.09 16.73 -1.00
C VAL A 90 1.17 17.15 0.14
N ARG A 91 1.63 17.04 1.39
CA ARG A 91 0.89 17.48 2.59
C ARG A 91 0.68 19.00 2.72
N ASN A 92 1.29 19.83 1.86
CA ASN A 92 1.23 21.30 1.95
C ASN A 92 0.58 21.97 0.72
N LEU A 93 0.01 21.19 -0.21
CA LEU A 93 -0.67 21.74 -1.38
C LEU A 93 -2.07 22.27 -1.02
N PRO A 94 -2.48 23.44 -1.54
CA PRO A 94 -3.78 24.07 -1.24
C PRO A 94 -4.99 23.38 -1.87
N ILE A 95 -4.78 22.22 -2.52
CA ILE A 95 -5.80 21.47 -3.28
C ILE A 95 -6.30 20.23 -2.50
N PHE A 96 -5.84 20.02 -1.26
CA PHE A 96 -6.26 18.94 -0.35
C PHE A 96 -6.51 19.41 1.09
#